data_AF-A0A931DUH5-F1
#
_entry.id   AF-A0A931DUH5-F1
#
_cell.length_a   1.000
_cell.length_b   1.000
_cell.length_c   1.000
_cell.angle_alpha   90.00
_cell.angle_beta   90.00
_cell.angle_gamma   90.00
#
_symmetry.space_group_name_H-M   'P 1'
#
loop_
_entity.id
_entity.type
_entity.pdbx_description
1 polymer ?
#
loop_
_entity_poly.entity_id
_entity_poly.type
_entity_poly.pdbx_seq_one_letter_code
_entity_poly.pdbx_strand_id
1 'polypeptide(L)'
;MDRITRGLAAGAAGTTALNMVTYLDMAVRGRPASSTPEQSVEKLADVAGFDLGEGEKAENRKAGLGPMLGFGTGLGAGLLYGLLAGRRRLPRPVGALVLTGLAMAGSSVPMTALGLTDPRQWSASDWASDVVPHLAYGAVAALVYGALD
;
A
#
# COMPACT_ATOMS: atom_id res chain seq x y z
N MET A 1 20.49 -1.35 -12.93
CA MET A 1 19.14 -0.98 -13.44
C MET A 1 18.96 0.53 -13.32
N ASP A 2 18.09 1.16 -14.11
CA ASP A 2 17.77 2.57 -13.89
C ASP A 2 16.92 2.73 -12.61
N ARG A 3 16.87 3.97 -12.08
CA ARG A 3 16.21 4.28 -10.81
C ARG A 3 14.71 3.99 -10.79
N ILE A 4 14.03 4.06 -11.94
CA ILE A 4 12.58 3.80 -12.03
C ILE A 4 12.35 2.31 -11.90
N THR A 5 13.04 1.51 -12.72
CA THR A 5 12.92 0.05 -12.67
C THR A 5 13.32 -0.50 -11.29
N ARG A 6 14.36 0.09 -10.69
CA ARG A 6 14.78 -0.24 -9.32
C ARG A 6 13.73 0.12 -8.28
N GLY A 7 13.13 1.30 -8.38
CA GLY A 7 12.05 1.76 -7.52
C GLY A 7 10.83 0.85 -7.60
N LEU A 8 10.42 0.49 -8.82
CA LEU A 8 9.31 -0.44 -9.05
C LEU A 8 9.58 -1.83 -8.47
N ALA A 9 10.77 -2.40 -8.71
CA ALA A 9 11.15 -3.70 -8.14
C ALA A 9 11.17 -3.68 -6.60
N ALA A 10 11.68 -2.60 -6.02
CA ALA A 10 11.64 -2.39 -4.57
C ALA A 10 10.21 -2.27 -4.03
N GLY A 11 9.35 -1.49 -4.70
CA GLY A 11 7.94 -1.35 -4.33
C GLY A 11 7.18 -2.68 -4.43
N ALA A 12 7.44 -3.48 -5.46
CA ALA A 12 6.88 -4.83 -5.60
C ALA A 12 7.30 -5.73 -4.43
N ALA A 13 8.60 -5.79 -4.11
CA ALA A 13 9.11 -6.59 -3.00
C ALA A 13 8.56 -6.14 -1.63
N GLY A 14 8.48 -4.83 -1.40
CA GLY A 14 7.84 -4.27 -0.21
C GLY A 14 6.36 -4.65 -0.13
N THR A 15 5.64 -4.61 -1.25
CA THR A 15 4.21 -5.00 -1.32
C THR A 15 4.03 -6.47 -0.97
N THR A 16 4.92 -7.35 -1.44
CA THR A 16 4.92 -8.76 -1.03
C THR A 16 5.09 -8.90 0.48
N ALA A 17 6.08 -8.20 1.07
CA ALA A 17 6.33 -8.24 2.51
C ALA A 17 5.13 -7.74 3.33
N LEU A 18 4.52 -6.63 2.91
CA LEU A 18 3.31 -6.08 3.51
C LEU A 18 2.19 -7.12 3.54
N ASN A 19 1.86 -7.69 2.38
CA ASN A 19 0.79 -8.68 2.28
C ASN A 19 1.06 -9.93 3.12
N MET A 20 2.31 -10.41 3.17
CA MET A 20 2.68 -11.53 4.03
C MET A 20 2.41 -11.23 5.51
N VAL A 21 2.78 -10.04 5.99
CA VAL A 21 2.52 -9.62 7.38
C VAL A 21 1.02 -9.48 7.63
N THR A 22 0.27 -8.88 6.71
CA THR A 22 -1.18 -8.75 6.80
C THR A 22 -1.89 -10.10 6.85
N TYR A 23 -1.53 -11.05 5.98
CA TYR A 23 -2.14 -12.37 5.97
C TYR A 23 -1.74 -13.21 7.18
N LEU A 24 -0.49 -13.08 7.67
CA LEU A 24 -0.08 -13.74 8.91
C LEU A 24 -0.87 -13.21 10.11
N ASP A 25 -1.09 -11.89 10.20
CA ASP A 25 -1.93 -11.28 11.24
C ASP A 25 -3.37 -11.82 11.19
N MET A 26 -3.96 -11.91 9.99
CA MET A 26 -5.28 -12.52 9.80
C MET A 26 -5.32 -13.97 10.26
N ALA A 27 -4.32 -14.78 9.88
CA ALA A 27 -4.27 -16.19 10.25
C ALA A 27 -4.06 -16.40 11.76
N VAL A 28 -3.22 -15.59 12.40
CA VAL A 28 -2.90 -15.71 13.83
C VAL A 28 -4.06 -15.20 14.71
N ARG A 29 -4.70 -14.09 14.32
CA ARG A 29 -5.80 -13.50 15.10
C ARG A 29 -7.18 -14.01 14.71
N GLY A 30 -7.30 -14.75 13.60
CA GLY A 30 -8.58 -15.24 13.08
C GLY A 30 -9.54 -14.13 12.64
N ARG A 31 -9.03 -12.94 12.29
CA ARG A 31 -9.88 -11.81 11.87
C ARG A 31 -10.17 -11.86 10.36
N PRO A 32 -11.30 -11.31 9.89
CA PRO A 32 -11.60 -11.24 8.47
C PRO A 32 -10.63 -10.31 7.71
N ALA A 33 -10.61 -10.47 6.38
CA ALA A 33 -9.99 -9.50 5.49
C ALA A 33 -10.68 -8.14 5.62
N SER A 34 -9.94 -7.06 5.37
CA SER A 34 -10.55 -5.73 5.33
C SER A 34 -11.40 -5.58 4.07
N SER A 35 -12.57 -4.95 4.21
CA SER A 35 -13.42 -4.55 3.07
C SER A 35 -13.15 -3.12 2.58
N THR A 36 -12.19 -2.41 3.19
CA THR A 36 -11.85 -1.04 2.83
C THR A 36 -11.37 -0.89 1.38
N PRO A 37 -10.56 -1.82 0.81
CA PRO A 37 -10.19 -1.75 -0.60
C PRO A 37 -11.39 -1.81 -1.55
N GLU A 38 -12.35 -2.71 -1.30
CA GLU A 38 -13.58 -2.84 -2.06
C GLU A 38 -14.45 -1.57 -1.98
N GLN A 39 -14.59 -1.01 -0.77
CA GLN A 39 -15.28 0.28 -0.58
C GLN A 39 -14.58 1.43 -1.29
N SER A 40 -13.24 1.40 -1.38
CA SER A 40 -12.46 2.39 -2.13
C SER A 40 -12.72 2.27 -3.62
N VAL A 41 -12.78 1.05 -4.16
CA VAL A 41 -13.14 0.80 -5.56
C VAL A 41 -14.55 1.34 -5.84
N GLU A 42 -15.51 1.06 -4.97
CA GLU A 42 -16.89 1.52 -5.10
C GLU A 42 -16.96 3.05 -5.17
N LYS A 43 -16.38 3.74 -4.17
CA LYS A 43 -16.38 5.21 -4.16
C LYS A 43 -15.62 5.82 -5.34
N LEU A 44 -14.51 5.22 -5.77
CA LEU A 44 -13.77 5.70 -6.94
C LEU A 44 -14.57 5.51 -8.23
N ALA A 45 -15.30 4.40 -8.35
CA ALA A 45 -16.16 4.12 -9.49
C ALA A 45 -17.31 5.14 -9.55
N ASP A 46 -17.95 5.44 -8.42
CA ASP A 46 -18.98 6.47 -8.31
C ASP A 46 -18.47 7.85 -8.74
N VAL A 47 -17.30 8.25 -8.24
CA VAL A 47 -16.66 9.54 -8.57
C VAL A 47 -16.29 9.61 -10.05
N ALA A 48 -15.84 8.50 -10.64
CA ALA A 48 -15.40 8.44 -12.03
C ALA A 48 -16.53 8.14 -13.02
N GLY A 49 -17.75 7.84 -12.55
CA GLY A 49 -18.88 7.45 -13.39
C GLY A 49 -18.71 6.07 -14.04
N PHE A 50 -17.95 5.16 -13.43
CA PHE A 50 -17.77 3.80 -13.91
C PHE A 50 -18.80 2.85 -13.31
N ASP A 51 -19.52 2.12 -14.15
CA ASP A 51 -20.46 1.09 -13.70
C ASP A 51 -19.74 -0.23 -13.37
N LEU A 52 -19.76 -0.61 -12.09
CA LEU A 52 -19.25 -1.90 -11.62
C LEU A 52 -20.24 -3.05 -11.91
N GLY A 53 -21.42 -2.77 -12.43
CA GLY A 53 -22.49 -3.73 -12.67
C GLY A 53 -23.32 -3.97 -11.42
N GLU A 54 -24.12 -5.05 -11.43
CA GLU A 54 -25.05 -5.37 -10.35
C GLU A 54 -24.78 -6.74 -9.71
N GLY A 55 -25.21 -6.87 -8.45
CA GLY A 55 -25.16 -8.11 -7.69
C GLY A 55 -23.77 -8.73 -7.63
N GLU A 56 -23.67 -10.03 -7.86
CA GLU A 56 -22.43 -10.80 -7.78
C GLU A 56 -21.33 -10.29 -8.73
N LYS A 57 -21.69 -9.70 -9.88
CA LYS A 57 -20.69 -9.15 -10.82
C LYS A 57 -19.99 -7.92 -10.22
N ALA A 58 -20.73 -7.06 -9.53
CA ALA A 58 -20.17 -5.89 -8.86
C ALA A 58 -19.22 -6.31 -7.74
N GLU A 59 -19.66 -7.25 -6.90
CA GLU A 59 -18.85 -7.79 -5.80
C GLU A 59 -17.55 -8.44 -6.31
N ASN A 60 -17.63 -9.26 -7.37
CA ASN A 60 -16.44 -9.88 -7.97
C ASN A 60 -15.46 -8.84 -8.56
N ARG A 61 -15.96 -7.76 -9.16
CA ARG A 61 -15.09 -6.67 -9.66
C ARG A 61 -14.46 -5.90 -8.51
N LYS A 62 -15.21 -5.59 -7.45
CA LYS A 62 -14.66 -4.95 -6.24
C LYS A 62 -13.56 -5.81 -5.61
N ALA A 63 -13.82 -7.11 -5.44
CA ALA A 63 -12.84 -8.06 -4.90
C ALA A 63 -11.59 -8.21 -5.78
N GLY A 64 -11.72 -8.07 -7.10
CA GLY A 64 -10.58 -8.07 -8.02
C GLY A 64 -9.79 -6.76 -8.01
N LEU A 65 -10.48 -5.61 -8.01
CA LEU A 65 -9.88 -4.28 -8.09
C LEU A 65 -9.30 -3.79 -6.76
N GLY A 66 -9.87 -4.21 -5.63
CA GLY A 66 -9.42 -3.80 -4.30
C GLY A 66 -7.92 -4.08 -4.08
N PRO A 67 -7.46 -5.33 -4.26
CA PRO A 67 -6.04 -5.66 -4.20
C PRO A 67 -5.18 -4.89 -5.22
N MET A 68 -5.71 -4.59 -6.42
CA MET A 68 -4.97 -3.81 -7.43
C MET A 68 -4.66 -2.39 -6.97
N LEU A 69 -5.55 -1.75 -6.18
CA LEU A 69 -5.26 -0.47 -5.55
C LEU A 69 -4.05 -0.58 -4.61
N GLY A 70 -3.96 -1.66 -3.82
CA GLY A 70 -2.83 -1.94 -2.95
C GLY A 70 -1.50 -2.11 -3.71
N PHE A 71 -1.52 -2.87 -4.80
CA PHE A 71 -0.35 -2.99 -5.70
C PHE A 71 0.04 -1.65 -6.32
N GLY A 72 -0.93 -0.87 -6.78
CA GLY A 72 -0.70 0.48 -7.32
C GLY A 72 -0.01 1.39 -6.31
N THR A 73 -0.49 1.39 -5.06
CA THR A 73 0.10 2.16 -3.96
C THR A 73 1.55 1.74 -3.69
N GLY A 74 1.82 0.45 -3.56
CA GLY A 74 3.17 -0.05 -3.28
C GLY A 74 4.16 0.21 -4.42
N LEU A 75 3.76 -0.07 -5.67
CA LEU A 75 4.58 0.24 -6.85
C LEU A 75 4.82 1.75 -6.97
N GLY A 76 3.78 2.56 -6.75
CA GLY A 76 3.84 4.02 -6.77
C GLY A 76 4.80 4.57 -5.71
N ALA A 77 4.73 4.07 -4.48
CA ALA A 77 5.64 4.47 -3.40
C ALA A 77 7.11 4.14 -3.75
N GLY A 78 7.37 2.94 -4.30
CA GLY A 78 8.71 2.56 -4.78
C GLY A 78 9.21 3.43 -5.93
N LEU A 79 8.36 3.73 -6.91
CA LEU A 79 8.67 4.64 -8.02
C LEU A 79 9.01 6.04 -7.51
N LEU A 80 8.16 6.62 -6.65
CA LEU A 80 8.38 7.95 -6.07
C LEU A 80 9.67 8.00 -5.27
N TYR A 81 9.96 6.98 -4.47
CA TYR A 81 11.23 6.85 -3.78
C TYR A 81 12.42 6.83 -4.75
N GLY A 82 12.32 6.08 -5.85
CA GLY A 82 13.34 6.03 -6.88
C GLY A 82 13.62 7.39 -7.54
N LEU A 83 12.57 8.20 -7.73
CA LEU A 83 12.69 9.57 -8.22
C LEU A 83 13.33 10.51 -7.18
N LEU A 84 12.89 10.42 -5.91
CA LEU A 84 13.35 11.25 -4.79
C LEU A 84 14.80 11.00 -4.40
N ALA A 85 15.22 9.73 -4.32
CA ALA A 85 16.59 9.36 -4.00
C ALA A 85 17.57 9.91 -5.04
N GLY A 86 17.15 9.98 -6.32
CA GLY A 86 17.95 10.56 -7.39
C GLY A 86 19.32 9.88 -7.51
N ARG A 87 20.40 10.66 -7.46
CA ARG A 87 21.79 10.16 -7.38
C ARG A 87 22.31 10.02 -5.94
N ARG A 88 21.52 10.41 -4.93
CA ARG A 88 21.94 10.41 -3.54
C ARG A 88 21.67 9.05 -2.92
N ARG A 89 22.68 8.46 -2.29
CA ARG A 89 22.52 7.28 -1.45
C ARG A 89 22.00 7.72 -0.09
N LEU A 90 20.71 7.54 0.14
CA LEU A 90 20.14 7.69 1.49
C LEU A 90 20.64 6.55 2.39
N PRO A 91 20.96 6.81 3.68
CA PRO A 91 21.18 5.74 4.63
C PRO A 91 19.99 4.79 4.66
N ARG A 92 20.24 3.47 4.71
CA ARG A 92 19.18 2.45 4.62
C ARG A 92 18.01 2.68 5.61
N PRO A 93 18.23 3.04 6.89
CA PRO A 93 17.13 3.30 7.82
C PRO A 93 16.26 4.49 7.37
N VAL A 94 16.87 5.54 6.83
CA VAL A 94 16.16 6.70 6.29
C VAL A 94 15.34 6.30 5.07
N GLY A 95 15.93 5.51 4.16
CA GLY A 95 15.22 4.97 3.00
C GLY A 95 13.99 4.15 3.39
N ALA A 96 14.13 3.28 4.39
CA ALA A 96 13.03 2.47 4.90
C ALA A 96 11.89 3.32 5.47
N LEU A 97 12.20 4.33 6.29
CA LEU A 97 11.19 5.23 6.86
C LEU A 97 10.47 6.06 5.77
N VAL A 98 11.21 6.55 4.76
CA VAL A 98 10.59 7.28 3.64
C VAL A 98 9.66 6.35 2.86
N LEU A 99 10.09 5.13 2.55
CA LEU A 99 9.26 4.15 1.85
C LEU A 99 8.01 3.75 2.65
N THR A 100 8.14 3.53 3.96
CA THR A 100 7.00 3.30 4.86
C THR A 100 6.03 4.47 4.81
N GLY A 101 6.53 5.71 4.98
CA GLY A 101 5.68 6.91 4.95
C GLY A 101 4.98 7.12 3.61
N LEU A 102 5.67 6.88 2.49
CA LEU A 102 5.08 6.96 1.15
C LEU A 102 3.95 5.94 0.97
N ALA A 103 4.15 4.70 1.41
CA ALA A 103 3.13 3.66 1.29
C ALA A 103 1.92 3.94 2.21
N MET A 104 2.15 4.35 3.47
CA MET A 104 1.08 4.74 4.39
C MET A 104 0.28 5.95 3.88
N ALA A 105 0.97 6.97 3.35
CA ALA A 105 0.30 8.13 2.78
C ALA A 105 -0.50 7.73 1.52
N GLY A 106 0.07 6.90 0.66
CA GLY A 106 -0.58 6.43 -0.56
C GLY A 106 -1.82 5.58 -0.30
N SER A 107 -1.88 4.84 0.80
CA SER A 107 -3.08 4.11 1.22
C SER A 107 -4.07 5.04 1.95
N SER A 108 -3.62 5.78 2.95
CA SER A 108 -4.50 6.48 3.88
C SER A 108 -5.06 7.80 3.34
N VAL A 109 -4.30 8.57 2.57
CA VAL A 109 -4.74 9.89 2.09
C VAL A 109 -5.93 9.78 1.14
N PRO A 110 -5.93 8.91 0.10
CA PRO A 110 -7.08 8.76 -0.76
C PRO A 110 -8.32 8.28 0.01
N MET A 111 -8.16 7.31 0.92
CA MET A 111 -9.27 6.80 1.73
C MET A 111 -9.84 7.88 2.66
N THR A 112 -8.99 8.74 3.22
CA THR A 112 -9.41 9.88 4.04
C THR A 112 -10.17 10.91 3.20
N ALA A 113 -9.67 11.24 2.00
CA ALA A 113 -10.33 12.15 1.08
C ALA A 113 -11.71 11.64 0.61
N LEU A 114 -11.85 10.32 0.46
CA LEU A 114 -13.11 9.65 0.16
C LEU A 114 -14.02 9.48 1.39
N GLY A 115 -13.59 9.91 2.58
CA GLY A 115 -14.35 9.76 3.82
C GLY A 115 -14.57 8.31 4.24
N LEU A 116 -13.64 7.41 3.90
CA LEU A 116 -13.65 6.00 4.30
C LEU A 116 -12.91 5.75 5.61
N THR A 117 -12.02 6.68 6.00
CA THR A 117 -11.25 6.59 7.24
C THR A 117 -10.89 7.98 7.76
N ASP A 118 -10.57 8.07 9.05
CA ASP A 118 -10.01 9.28 9.67
C ASP A 118 -8.89 8.87 10.65
N PRO A 119 -7.61 9.01 10.27
CA PRO A 119 -6.47 8.64 11.12
C PRO A 119 -6.43 9.37 12.47
N ARG A 120 -7.13 10.49 12.60
CA ARG A 120 -7.22 11.25 13.87
C ARG A 120 -8.13 10.57 14.90
N GLN A 121 -8.98 9.65 14.45
CA GLN A 121 -9.92 8.91 15.28
C GLN A 121 -9.49 7.46 15.53
N TRP A 122 -8.37 7.03 14.94
CA TRP A 122 -7.85 5.68 15.07
C TRP A 122 -7.47 5.36 16.50
N SER A 123 -7.86 4.17 16.96
CA SER A 123 -7.34 3.59 18.18
C SER A 123 -5.86 3.25 18.03
N ALA A 124 -5.18 2.98 19.16
CA ALA A 124 -3.80 2.48 19.11
C ALA A 124 -3.68 1.14 18.37
N SER A 125 -4.73 0.31 18.39
CA SER A 125 -4.76 -0.94 17.64
C SER A 125 -4.87 -0.70 16.14
N ASP A 126 -5.67 0.28 15.72
CA ASP A 126 -5.81 0.64 14.30
C ASP A 126 -4.48 1.15 13.75
N TRP A 127 -3.81 2.04 14.50
CA TRP A 127 -2.46 2.49 14.19
C TRP A 127 -1.46 1.34 14.09
N ALA A 128 -1.48 0.39 15.03
CA ALA A 128 -0.56 -0.74 14.99
C ALA A 128 -0.81 -1.64 13.78
N SER A 129 -2.08 -1.92 13.47
CA SER A 129 -2.50 -2.72 12.32
C SER A 129 -2.15 -2.06 10.98
N ASP A 130 -2.04 -0.73 10.93
CA ASP A 130 -1.57 -0.01 9.74
C ASP A 130 -0.04 0.09 9.70
N VAL A 131 0.61 0.55 10.77
CA VAL A 131 2.06 0.82 10.79
C VAL A 131 2.89 -0.45 10.61
N VAL A 132 2.52 -1.57 11.23
CA VAL A 132 3.36 -2.78 11.25
C VAL A 132 3.56 -3.38 9.84
N PRO A 133 2.51 -3.61 9.03
CA PRO A 133 2.69 -4.04 7.64
C PRO A 133 3.46 -3.03 6.79
N HIS A 134 3.26 -1.72 6.99
CA HIS A 134 3.96 -0.68 6.23
C HIS A 134 5.44 -0.52 6.64
N LEU A 135 5.81 -0.85 7.88
CA LEU A 135 7.21 -0.96 8.29
C LEU A 135 7.89 -2.15 7.60
N ALA A 136 7.21 -3.29 7.49
CA ALA A 136 7.70 -4.44 6.73
C ALA A 136 7.89 -4.09 5.25
N TYR A 137 6.92 -3.37 4.65
CA TYR A 137 7.05 -2.79 3.32
C TYR A 137 8.34 -1.96 3.19
N GLY A 138 8.51 -0.95 4.04
CA GLY A 138 9.60 0.01 3.91
C GLY A 138 10.97 -0.65 4.11
N ALA A 139 11.08 -1.55 5.08
CA ALA A 139 12.30 -2.31 5.33
C ALA A 139 12.72 -3.15 4.12
N VAL A 140 11.81 -3.97 3.58
CA VAL A 140 12.12 -4.85 2.43
C VAL A 140 12.36 -4.03 1.16
N ALA A 141 11.54 -3.02 0.89
CA ALA A 141 11.72 -2.15 -0.27
C ALA A 141 13.08 -1.43 -0.23
N ALA A 142 13.49 -0.89 0.94
CA ALA A 142 14.79 -0.22 1.06
C ALA A 142 15.96 -1.19 0.88
N LEU A 143 15.84 -2.42 1.38
CA LEU A 143 16.84 -3.47 1.18
C LEU A 143 17.00 -3.82 -0.29
N VAL A 144 15.89 -4.10 -0.99
CA VAL A 144 15.89 -4.46 -2.41
C VAL A 144 16.38 -3.29 -3.27
N TYR A 145 15.93 -2.07 -3.00
CA TYR A 145 16.39 -0.89 -3.72
C TYR A 145 17.90 -0.70 -3.58
N GLY A 146 18.47 -0.93 -2.39
CA GLY A 146 19.91 -0.83 -2.16
C GLY A 146 20.71 -2.00 -2.74
N ALA A 147 20.10 -3.18 -2.93
CA ALA A 147 20.75 -4.35 -3.51
C ALA A 147 20.79 -4.33 -5.05
N LEU A 148 19.86 -3.59 -5.66
CA LEU A 148 19.75 -3.41 -7.12
C LEU A 148 20.51 -2.16 -7.63
N ASP A 149 21.29 -1.50 -6.76
CA ASP A 149 22.19 -0.38 -7.08
C ASP A 149 23.52 -0.85 -7.67
#